data_AF-A0A9D4RP15-F1
#
_entry.id   AF-A0A9D4RP15-F1
#
_cell.length_a   1.000
_cell.length_b   1.000
_cell.length_c   1.000
_cell.angle_alpha   90.00
_cell.angle_beta   90.00
_cell.angle_gamma   90.00
#
_symmetry.space_group_name_H-M   'P 1'
#
loop_
_entity.id
_entity.type
_entity.pdbx_description
1 polymer ?
#
loop_
_entity_poly.entity_id
_entity_poly.type
_entity_poly.pdbx_seq_one_letter_code
_entity_poly.pdbx_strand_id
1 'polypeptide(L)'
;MGEDDHTISDEDEEEFEGKRKRKPPKKVAKRQKFTEVETDEIKTDLSEYLKSGIFPRKPQVEDAKQKSRKKNGHILKRSSDKIIKKISAMNHKNK
;
A
#
# COMPACT_ATOMS: atom_id res chain seq x y z
N MET A 1 -58.04 5.41 20.73
CA MET A 1 -56.73 4.98 20.20
C MET A 1 -56.71 5.44 18.77
N GLY A 2 -56.00 6.55 18.49
CA GLY A 2 -55.85 7.15 17.16
C GLY A 2 -55.01 6.24 16.24
N GLU A 3 -55.28 6.27 14.92
CA GLU A 3 -54.64 7.18 13.94
C GLU A 3 -53.19 6.71 13.67
N ASP A 4 -52.70 6.36 12.48
CA ASP A 4 -53.17 6.50 11.11
C ASP A 4 -52.44 5.47 10.22
N ASP A 5 -53.14 4.99 9.20
CA ASP A 5 -52.57 4.33 8.02
C ASP A 5 -51.88 5.41 7.16
N HIS A 6 -50.62 5.23 6.82
CA HIS A 6 -49.90 6.09 5.87
C HIS A 6 -49.45 5.25 4.69
N THR A 7 -50.38 5.10 3.74
CA THR A 7 -50.09 4.83 2.33
C THR A 7 -50.08 6.16 1.57
N ILE A 8 -48.90 6.57 1.07
CA ILE A 8 -48.60 7.66 0.10
C ILE A 8 -47.07 7.56 -0.12
N SER A 9 -46.46 7.61 -1.30
CA SER A 9 -46.82 7.57 -2.71
C SER A 9 -45.51 7.21 -3.42
N ASP A 10 -45.59 6.38 -4.46
CA ASP A 10 -44.57 6.30 -5.51
C ASP A 10 -44.46 7.67 -6.23
N GLU A 11 -43.34 7.90 -6.90
CA GLU A 11 -42.97 9.10 -7.68
C GLU A 11 -42.44 10.31 -6.88
N ASP A 12 -41.11 10.40 -6.77
CA ASP A 12 -40.44 11.60 -7.28
C ASP A 12 -39.01 11.29 -7.72
N GLU A 13 -38.77 11.73 -8.94
CA GLU A 13 -37.66 11.48 -9.83
C GLU A 13 -36.62 12.58 -9.58
N GLU A 14 -35.51 12.27 -8.89
CA GLU A 14 -34.34 13.17 -8.94
C GLU A 14 -33.09 12.38 -9.31
N GLU A 15 -32.95 12.25 -10.63
CA GLU A 15 -31.74 12.02 -11.40
C GLU A 15 -30.60 12.96 -10.94
N PHE A 16 -29.92 12.60 -9.84
CA PHE A 16 -28.64 13.22 -9.49
C PHE A 16 -27.53 12.65 -10.39
N GLU A 17 -27.59 12.93 -11.69
CA GLU A 17 -26.45 12.86 -12.61
C GLU A 17 -25.46 14.00 -12.30
N GLY A 18 -24.99 14.05 -11.05
CA GLY A 18 -23.86 14.84 -10.65
C GLY A 18 -22.61 14.25 -11.28
N LYS A 19 -22.28 14.67 -12.52
CA LYS A 19 -20.97 14.47 -13.16
C LYS A 19 -19.87 14.85 -12.18
N ARG A 20 -19.41 13.87 -11.38
CA ARG A 20 -18.30 14.02 -10.45
C ARG A 20 -17.07 14.35 -11.29
N LYS A 21 -16.77 15.65 -11.42
CA LYS A 21 -15.57 16.16 -12.10
C LYS A 21 -14.38 15.39 -11.53
N ARG A 22 -13.75 14.53 -12.34
CA ARG A 22 -12.58 13.75 -11.94
C ARG A 22 -11.52 14.77 -11.52
N LYS A 23 -11.07 14.71 -10.27
CA LYS A 23 -10.00 15.58 -9.78
C LYS A 23 -8.80 15.40 -10.73
N PRO A 24 -8.19 16.48 -11.23
CA PRO A 24 -7.02 16.36 -12.10
C PRO A 24 -5.93 15.60 -11.34
N PRO A 25 -5.16 14.74 -12.04
CA PRO A 25 -4.11 13.97 -11.39
C PRO A 25 -3.14 14.95 -10.73
N LYS A 26 -3.05 14.89 -9.39
CA LYS A 26 -2.06 15.69 -8.65
C LYS A 26 -0.69 15.33 -9.21
N LYS A 27 0.08 16.34 -9.61
CA LYS A 27 1.49 16.18 -9.98
C LYS A 27 2.22 15.62 -8.76
N VAL A 28 2.42 14.31 -8.74
CA VAL A 28 3.09 13.63 -7.62
C VAL A 28 4.58 14.00 -7.69
N ALA A 29 5.12 14.54 -6.59
CA ALA A 29 6.56 14.79 -6.46
C ALA A 29 7.36 13.54 -6.86
N LYS A 30 8.54 13.74 -7.46
CA LYS A 30 9.40 12.67 -8.02
C LYS A 30 9.46 11.48 -7.06
N ARG A 31 8.94 10.32 -7.49
CA ARG A 31 8.95 9.10 -6.68
C ARG A 31 10.40 8.71 -6.37
N GLN A 32 10.74 8.66 -5.09
CA GLN A 32 12.07 8.25 -4.65
C GLN A 32 12.29 6.76 -4.96
N LYS A 33 13.10 6.47 -5.97
CA LYS A 33 13.48 5.10 -6.36
C LYS A 33 14.33 4.44 -5.27
N PHE A 34 14.24 3.12 -5.15
CA PHE A 34 15.17 2.34 -4.34
C PHE A 34 16.54 2.31 -5.02
N THR A 35 17.60 2.48 -4.25
CA THR A 35 18.98 2.29 -4.73
C THR A 35 19.28 0.80 -4.87
N GLU A 36 20.38 0.48 -5.56
CA GLU A 36 20.85 -0.90 -5.69
C GLU A 36 21.23 -1.46 -4.32
N VAL A 37 21.99 -0.70 -3.52
CA VAL A 37 22.37 -1.10 -2.15
C VAL A 37 21.15 -1.41 -1.28
N GLU A 38 20.11 -0.55 -1.30
CA GLU A 38 18.88 -0.83 -0.56
C GLU A 38 18.17 -2.09 -1.07
N THR A 39 18.24 -2.36 -2.38
CA THR A 39 17.61 -3.55 -2.98
C THR A 39 18.38 -4.81 -2.61
N ASP A 40 19.70 -4.76 -2.55
CA ASP A 40 20.54 -5.90 -2.19
C ASP A 40 20.46 -6.24 -0.69
N GLU A 41 20.33 -5.22 0.17
CA GLU A 41 20.00 -5.43 1.58
C GLU A 41 18.64 -6.15 1.74
N ILE A 42 17.61 -5.74 0.99
CA ILE A 42 16.32 -6.45 0.99
C ILE A 42 16.49 -7.90 0.51
N LYS A 43 17.27 -8.13 -0.54
CA LYS A 43 17.55 -9.50 -1.03
C LYS A 43 18.27 -10.36 0.00
N THR A 44 19.08 -9.76 0.87
CA THR A 44 19.87 -10.48 1.87
C THR A 44 19.04 -10.72 3.13
N ASP A 45 18.54 -9.65 3.75
CA ASP A 45 17.88 -9.69 5.06
C ASP A 45 16.44 -10.20 4.99
N LEU A 46 15.78 -10.10 3.83
CA LEU A 46 14.39 -10.54 3.60
C LEU A 46 14.31 -11.58 2.47
N SER A 47 15.40 -12.33 2.25
CA SER A 47 15.51 -13.36 1.20
C SER A 47 14.42 -14.43 1.26
N GLU A 48 13.98 -14.79 2.47
CA GLU A 48 12.95 -15.80 2.72
C GLU A 48 11.60 -15.44 2.09
N TYR A 49 11.23 -14.16 2.12
CA TYR A 49 9.98 -13.65 1.53
C TYR A 49 10.05 -13.53 0.01
N LEU A 50 11.25 -13.33 -0.52
CA LEU A 50 11.47 -13.30 -1.97
C LEU A 50 11.40 -14.70 -2.58
N LYS A 51 11.97 -15.71 -1.90
CA LYS A 51 11.97 -17.10 -2.36
C LYS A 51 10.60 -17.77 -2.24
N SER A 52 9.88 -17.50 -1.15
CA SER A 52 8.56 -18.08 -0.89
C SER A 52 7.43 -17.42 -1.67
N GLY A 53 7.65 -16.24 -2.23
CA GLY A 53 6.58 -15.43 -2.85
C GLY A 53 5.61 -14.81 -1.84
N ILE A 54 5.83 -15.02 -0.54
CA ILE A 54 5.01 -14.48 0.55
C ILE A 54 5.48 -13.07 0.91
N PHE A 55 4.57 -12.21 1.36
CA PHE A 55 4.90 -10.84 1.78
C PHE A 55 5.09 -10.75 3.30
N PRO A 56 6.15 -10.09 3.78
CA PRO A 56 6.35 -9.90 5.20
C PRO A 56 5.33 -8.90 5.78
N ARG A 57 4.91 -9.14 7.02
CA ARG A 57 4.14 -8.19 7.83
C ARG A 57 5.06 -7.10 8.39
N LYS A 58 4.46 -5.98 8.80
CA LYS A 58 5.18 -4.84 9.38
C LYS A 58 6.19 -5.22 10.48
N PRO A 59 5.84 -6.06 11.48
CA PRO A 59 6.80 -6.43 12.53
C PRO A 59 8.05 -7.14 11.99
N GLN A 60 7.88 -8.06 11.03
CA GLN A 60 9.00 -8.79 10.41
C GLN A 60 9.96 -7.84 9.66
N VAL A 61 9.42 -6.81 9.03
CA VAL A 61 10.24 -5.78 8.36
C VAL A 61 10.94 -4.88 9.37
N GLU A 62 10.30 -4.53 10.48
CA GLU A 62 10.95 -3.77 11.55
C GLU A 62 12.07 -4.58 12.20
N ASP A 63 11.90 -5.89 12.40
CA ASP A 63 12.96 -6.78 12.91
C ASP A 63 14.16 -6.82 11.95
N ALA A 64 13.90 -6.93 10.63
CA ALA A 64 14.95 -6.86 9.62
C ALA A 64 15.66 -5.50 9.61
N LYS A 65 14.91 -4.40 9.76
CA LYS A 65 15.50 -3.07 9.93
C LYS A 65 16.35 -3.00 11.20
N GLN A 66 15.89 -3.51 12.33
CA GLN A 66 16.69 -3.53 13.55
C GLN A 66 18.01 -4.31 13.39
N LYS A 67 17.98 -5.44 12.67
CA LYS A 67 19.21 -6.18 12.30
C LYS A 67 20.13 -5.36 11.41
N SER A 68 19.58 -4.70 10.39
CA SER A 68 20.31 -3.79 9.49
C SER A 68 20.90 -2.59 10.23
N ARG A 69 20.27 -2.12 11.33
CA ARG A 69 20.79 -1.04 12.19
C ARG A 69 22.17 -1.34 12.74
N LYS A 70 22.41 -2.59 13.14
CA LYS A 70 23.71 -3.02 13.68
C LYS A 70 24.83 -2.97 12.63
N LYS A 71 24.47 -3.00 11.34
CA LYS A 71 25.39 -2.96 10.20
C LYS A 71 25.40 -1.60 9.50
N ASN A 72 24.72 -0.59 10.04
CA ASN A 72 24.49 0.71 9.41
C ASN A 72 23.87 0.63 7.99
N GLY A 73 22.96 -0.33 7.76
CA GLY A 73 22.36 -0.52 6.45
C GLY A 73 21.39 0.59 6.02
N HIS A 74 21.19 0.70 4.71
CA HIS A 74 20.38 1.72 4.07
C HIS A 74 18.87 1.48 4.16
N ILE A 75 18.41 0.24 4.34
CA ILE A 75 16.97 -0.07 4.45
C ILE A 75 16.31 0.60 5.66
N LEU A 76 17.09 0.97 6.68
CA LEU A 76 16.67 1.74 7.85
C LEU A 76 15.98 3.06 7.48
N LYS A 77 16.43 3.69 6.39
CA LYS A 77 15.95 5.00 5.92
C LYS A 77 14.57 4.90 5.26
N ARG A 78 14.08 3.69 5.01
CA ARG A 78 12.79 3.43 4.37
C ARG A 78 11.74 3.05 5.41
N SER A 79 10.52 3.56 5.19
CA SER A 79 9.35 3.08 5.91
C SER A 79 9.05 1.63 5.54
N SER A 80 8.61 0.82 6.50
CA SER A 80 8.32 -0.60 6.28
C SER A 80 7.31 -0.85 5.16
N ASP A 81 6.29 -0.01 5.01
CA ASP A 81 5.33 -0.10 3.90
C ASP A 81 5.98 0.01 2.51
N LYS A 82 7.04 0.81 2.37
CA LYS A 82 7.78 0.93 1.10
C LYS A 82 8.61 -0.33 0.82
N ILE A 83 9.17 -0.94 1.87
CA ILE A 83 9.93 -2.19 1.76
C ILE A 83 9.00 -3.34 1.36
N ILE A 84 7.85 -3.48 2.01
CA ILE A 84 6.84 -4.49 1.67
C ILE A 84 6.41 -4.35 0.21
N LYS A 85 6.08 -3.13 -0.24
CA LYS A 85 5.73 -2.87 -1.65
C LYS A 85 6.87 -3.20 -2.60
N LYS A 86 8.12 -2.95 -2.20
CA LYS A 86 9.30 -3.27 -3.01
C LYS A 86 9.47 -4.80 -3.13
N ILE A 87 9.30 -5.55 -2.04
CA ILE A 87 9.32 -7.03 -2.04
C ILE A 87 8.21 -7.57 -2.94
N SER A 88 6.99 -7.02 -2.80
CA SER A 88 5.88 -7.39 -3.68
C SER A 88 6.21 -7.15 -5.16
N ALA A 89 6.73 -5.98 -5.50
CA ALA A 89 7.15 -5.68 -6.86
C ALA A 89 8.29 -6.60 -7.37
N MET A 90 9.19 -7.05 -6.49
CA MET A 90 10.24 -8.01 -6.85
C MET A 90 9.67 -9.40 -7.12
N ASN A 91 8.75 -9.87 -6.27
CA ASN A 91 8.07 -11.16 -6.45
C ASN A 91 7.25 -11.20 -7.75
N HIS A 92 6.60 -10.08 -8.12
CA HIS A 92 5.86 -9.98 -9.39
C HIS A 92 6.76 -9.94 -10.64
N LYS A 93 8.03 -9.54 -10.52
CA LYS A 93 8.97 -9.52 -11.65
C LYS A 93 9.63 -10.86 -11.93
N ASN A 94 9.74 -11.70 -10.90
CA ASN A 94 10.38 -13.01 -10.98
C ASN A 94 9.40 -14.11 -11.39
N LYS A 95 8.16 -13.75 -11.71
CA LYS A 95 7.07 -14.64 -12.12
C LYS A 95 6.83 -14.48 -13.61
#